data_AF-A0A7C1SEI1-F1
#
_entry.id   AF-A0A7C1SEI1-F1
#
_cell.length_a   1.000
_cell.length_b   1.000
_cell.length_c   1.000
_cell.angle_alpha   90.00
_cell.angle_beta   90.00
_cell.angle_gamma   90.00
#
_symmetry.space_group_name_H-M   'P 1'
#
loop_
_entity.id
_entity.type
_entity.pdbx_description
1 polymer ?
#
loop_
_entity_poly.entity_id
_entity_poly.type
_entity_poly.pdbx_seq_one_letter_code
_entity_poly.pdbx_strand_id
1 'polypeptide(L)'
;MGDDEEKDLDYDDIDSDEAEYSSKSDFSKAKIVYEAMQKCIAARGKEMKAGYYNIKLSNDGSPLKMWVEDSRQVFIGTVESLRGLLSPEIKNEEEYKKSITTYYEAKKTIKAQYVYKEKLPENEKGRVLLKESGRNFIPEIGTTVILPDLKNPSLGQNIPGGWDNNINAYWDEMVVLYDYIFAVLNDLINQLNYFKQAVAY
;
A
#
# COMPACT_ATOMS: atom_id res chain seq x y z
N MET A 1 5.11 -31.78 5.59
CA MET A 1 4.04 -31.02 6.26
C MET A 1 4.73 -30.39 7.45
N GLY A 2 5.24 -29.19 7.25
CA GLY A 2 5.87 -28.42 8.32
C GLY A 2 4.78 -27.62 9.00
N ASP A 3 4.71 -27.76 10.32
CA ASP A 3 3.93 -26.91 11.20
C ASP A 3 4.39 -25.46 10.97
N ASP A 4 3.51 -24.64 10.40
CA ASP A 4 3.67 -23.19 10.40
C ASP A 4 3.40 -22.74 11.85
N GLU A 5 4.47 -22.65 12.63
CA GLU A 5 4.48 -21.94 13.91
C GLU A 5 3.85 -20.56 13.70
N GLU A 6 2.74 -20.32 14.39
CA GLU A 6 2.25 -18.98 14.73
C GLU A 6 3.39 -18.25 15.43
N LYS A 7 4.20 -17.53 14.65
CA LYS A 7 5.02 -16.46 15.19
C LYS A 7 4.05 -15.37 15.63
N ASP A 8 3.80 -15.32 16.93
CA ASP A 8 3.44 -14.10 17.63
C ASP A 8 4.25 -12.96 16.99
N LEU A 9 3.54 -12.01 16.39
CA LEU A 9 4.15 -10.79 15.88
C LEU A 9 4.66 -10.04 17.11
N ASP A 10 5.92 -10.28 17.45
CA ASP A 10 6.62 -9.63 18.55
C ASP A 10 6.75 -8.13 18.17
N TYR A 11 5.81 -7.33 18.65
CA TYR A 11 5.73 -5.88 18.40
C TYR A 11 6.82 -5.09 19.13
N ASP A 12 7.68 -5.78 19.90
CA ASP A 12 8.68 -5.19 20.78
C ASP A 12 10.01 -4.87 20.07
N ASP A 13 10.23 -5.31 18.83
CA ASP A 13 11.49 -5.07 18.09
C ASP A 13 11.39 -3.93 17.06
N ILE A 14 10.47 -2.98 17.27
CA ILE A 14 10.58 -1.65 16.67
C ILE A 14 11.50 -0.85 17.58
N ASP A 15 12.80 -0.96 17.32
CA ASP A 15 13.89 -0.22 17.93
C ASP A 15 13.60 1.30 17.82
N SER A 16 12.87 1.80 18.81
CA SER A 16 12.64 3.21 18.99
C SER A 16 13.81 3.72 19.79
N ASP A 17 14.86 4.13 19.09
CA ASP A 17 15.70 5.21 19.58
C ASP A 17 14.74 6.34 19.98
N GLU A 18 14.46 6.43 21.28
CA GLU A 18 13.73 7.54 21.89
C GLU A 18 14.53 8.79 21.56
N ALA A 19 14.15 9.43 20.45
CA ALA A 19 14.64 10.75 20.12
C ALA A 19 14.12 11.70 21.21
N GLU A 20 14.93 11.87 22.26
CA GLU A 20 14.72 12.89 23.29
C GLU A 20 14.59 14.24 22.58
N TYR A 21 13.37 14.75 22.54
CA TYR A 21 13.08 16.04 21.95
C TYR A 21 13.70 17.14 22.82
N SER A 22 14.79 17.73 22.33
CA SER A 22 15.42 18.91 22.92
C SER A 22 14.41 20.05 23.02
N SER A 23 14.21 20.56 24.24
CA SER A 23 13.28 21.63 24.62
C SER A 23 13.57 23.02 24.00
N LYS A 24 14.59 23.12 23.14
CA LYS A 24 15.00 24.36 22.44
C LYS A 24 14.51 24.48 21.00
N SER A 25 13.72 23.52 20.53
CA SER A 25 13.23 23.49 19.15
C SER A 25 11.83 24.10 19.06
N ASP A 26 11.60 25.07 18.16
CA ASP A 26 10.28 25.61 17.75
C ASP A 26 9.37 24.56 17.07
N PHE A 27 9.65 23.27 17.30
CA PHE A 27 9.09 22.13 16.62
C PHE A 27 7.81 21.70 17.32
N SER A 28 6.69 22.21 16.84
CA SER A 28 5.38 21.71 17.23
C SER A 28 5.11 20.40 16.50
N LYS A 29 5.09 19.27 17.22
CA LYS A 29 4.63 17.97 16.69
C LYS A 29 3.29 18.11 15.98
N ALA A 30 2.40 18.96 16.50
CA ALA A 30 1.12 19.26 15.89
C ALA A 30 1.24 19.85 14.48
N LYS A 31 2.21 20.73 14.23
CA LYS A 31 2.46 21.29 12.88
C LYS A 31 2.86 20.20 11.89
N ILE A 32 3.67 19.23 12.32
CA ILE A 32 4.16 18.17 11.44
C ILE A 32 3.07 17.16 11.13
N VAL A 33 2.29 16.79 12.16
CA VAL A 33 1.09 15.97 11.97
C VAL A 33 0.10 16.68 11.04
N TYR A 34 -0.08 18.00 11.18
CA TYR A 34 -0.89 18.79 10.26
C TYR A 34 -0.36 18.71 8.82
N GLU A 35 0.93 18.97 8.60
CA GLU A 35 1.54 18.89 7.27
C GLU A 35 1.45 17.49 6.66
N ALA A 36 1.65 16.44 7.46
CA ALA A 36 1.51 15.06 7.02
C ALA A 36 0.06 14.73 6.65
N MET A 37 -0.91 15.19 7.44
CA MET A 37 -2.34 15.03 7.14
C MET A 37 -2.73 15.77 5.85
N GLN A 38 -2.24 17.00 5.65
CA GLN A 38 -2.46 17.74 4.39
C GLN A 38 -1.88 17.00 3.19
N LYS A 39 -0.70 16.37 3.33
CA LYS A 39 -0.13 15.52 2.27
C LYS A 39 -1.00 14.30 1.98
N CYS A 40 -1.56 13.64 3.00
CA CYS A 40 -2.50 12.53 2.81
C CYS A 40 -3.74 12.98 2.02
N ILE A 41 -4.35 14.10 2.41
CA ILE A 41 -5.53 14.65 1.73
C ILE A 41 -5.20 15.05 0.28
N ALA A 42 -4.08 15.74 0.07
CA ALA A 42 -3.64 16.16 -1.25
C ALA A 42 -3.31 14.98 -2.16
N ALA A 43 -2.70 13.90 -1.63
CA ALA A 43 -2.48 12.67 -2.37
C ALA A 43 -3.81 11.97 -2.68
N ARG A 44 -4.73 11.91 -1.70
CA ARG A 44 -6.04 11.26 -1.85
C ARG A 44 -6.96 11.93 -2.86
N GLY A 45 -6.81 13.25 -3.02
CA GLY A 45 -7.55 14.06 -4.00
C GLY A 45 -7.07 13.93 -5.45
N LYS A 46 -6.02 13.15 -5.72
CA LYS A 46 -5.55 12.84 -7.08
C LYS A 46 -6.21 11.56 -7.60
N GLU A 47 -6.06 11.30 -8.90
CA GLU A 47 -6.65 10.14 -9.58
C GLU A 47 -6.01 8.83 -9.10
N MET A 48 -6.82 7.95 -8.51
CA MET A 48 -6.39 6.67 -7.93
C MET A 48 -6.52 5.50 -8.92
N LYS A 49 -5.85 5.61 -10.07
CA LYS A 49 -5.83 4.55 -11.10
C LYS A 49 -4.44 4.38 -11.68
N ALA A 50 -4.21 3.25 -12.33
CA ALA A 50 -3.00 3.03 -13.12
C ALA A 50 -2.77 4.21 -14.07
N GLY A 51 -1.52 4.65 -14.19
CA GLY A 51 -1.17 5.81 -14.99
C GLY A 51 -1.64 5.67 -16.43
N TYR A 52 -2.13 6.77 -17.00
CA TYR A 52 -2.69 6.80 -18.35
C TYR A 52 -2.38 8.13 -19.05
N TYR A 53 -2.48 8.12 -20.38
CA TYR A 53 -2.39 9.34 -21.17
C TYR A 53 -3.76 9.99 -21.32
N ASN A 54 -3.85 11.25 -20.90
CA ASN A 54 -4.96 12.12 -21.22
C ASN A 54 -4.59 13.02 -22.40
N ILE A 55 -5.58 13.47 -23.18
CA ILE A 55 -5.37 14.39 -24.30
C ILE A 55 -6.01 15.73 -23.92
N LYS A 56 -5.19 16.78 -23.84
CA LYS A 56 -5.65 18.16 -23.70
C LYS A 56 -5.39 18.91 -25.00
N LEU A 57 -6.27 19.82 -25.37
CA LEU A 57 -6.01 20.74 -26.48
C LEU A 57 -5.16 21.89 -25.97
N SER A 58 -4.07 22.21 -26.68
CA SER A 58 -3.32 23.44 -26.47
C SER A 58 -4.03 24.64 -27.10
N ASN A 59 -3.54 25.85 -26.80
CA ASN A 59 -4.15 27.10 -27.27
C ASN A 59 -4.21 27.23 -28.80
N ASP A 60 -3.36 26.50 -29.53
CA ASP A 60 -3.33 26.42 -30.99
C ASP A 60 -4.25 25.33 -31.56
N GLY A 61 -4.99 24.61 -30.70
CA GLY A 61 -5.89 23.52 -31.07
C GLY A 61 -5.19 22.18 -31.34
N SER A 62 -3.88 22.07 -31.10
CA SER A 62 -3.18 20.80 -31.27
C SER A 62 -3.38 19.86 -30.06
N PRO A 63 -3.39 18.52 -30.27
CA PRO A 63 -3.56 17.57 -29.17
C PRO A 63 -2.25 17.37 -28.41
N LEU A 64 -2.23 17.74 -27.13
CA LEU A 64 -1.13 17.52 -26.18
C LEU A 64 -1.42 16.28 -25.32
N LYS A 65 -0.56 15.27 -25.39
CA LYS A 65 -0.60 14.10 -24.51
C LYS A 65 -0.03 14.47 -23.14
N MET A 66 -0.82 14.32 -22.09
CA MET A 66 -0.43 14.54 -20.71
C MET A 66 -0.47 13.20 -19.96
N TRP A 67 0.66 12.78 -19.40
CA TRP A 67 0.73 11.60 -18.54
C TRP A 67 0.13 11.95 -17.18
N VAL A 68 -0.83 11.13 -16.74
CA VAL A 68 -1.40 11.20 -15.39
C VAL A 68 -0.75 10.07 -14.59
N GLU A 69 -0.04 10.43 -13.54
CA GLU A 69 0.64 9.48 -12.66
C GLU A 69 -0.34 8.75 -11.73
N ASP A 70 0.01 7.52 -11.38
CA ASP A 70 -0.71 6.73 -10.37
C ASP A 70 -0.40 7.25 -8.96
N SER A 71 -1.39 7.84 -8.29
CA SER A 71 -1.21 8.37 -6.93
C SER A 71 -1.46 7.36 -5.82
N ARG A 72 -1.82 6.11 -6.11
CA ARG A 72 -2.20 5.11 -5.09
C ARG A 72 -1.04 4.84 -4.13
N GLN A 73 0.14 4.55 -4.67
CA GLN A 73 1.34 4.29 -3.86
C GLN A 73 1.78 5.51 -3.06
N VAL A 74 1.63 6.71 -3.62
CA VAL A 74 1.97 7.97 -2.94
C VAL A 74 1.04 8.17 -1.73
N PHE A 75 -0.28 7.99 -1.92
CA PHE A 75 -1.25 8.07 -0.82
C PHE A 75 -0.92 7.07 0.28
N ILE A 76 -0.72 5.80 -0.08
CA ILE A 76 -0.32 4.74 0.84
C ILE A 76 0.93 5.13 1.65
N GLY A 77 1.98 5.61 0.98
CA GLY A 77 3.21 6.05 1.63
C GLY A 77 3.01 7.24 2.58
N THR A 78 2.14 8.19 2.23
CA THR A 78 1.82 9.32 3.12
C THR A 78 1.06 8.89 4.37
N VAL A 79 0.14 7.93 4.26
CA VAL A 79 -0.62 7.39 5.40
C VAL A 79 0.29 6.58 6.33
N GLU A 80 1.19 5.74 5.78
CA GLU A 80 2.21 5.05 6.57
C GLU A 80 3.10 6.03 7.34
N SER A 81 3.49 7.14 6.70
CA SER A 81 4.30 8.18 7.32
C SER A 81 3.53 8.86 8.47
N LEU A 82 2.25 9.20 8.27
CA LEU A 82 1.39 9.75 9.31
C LEU A 82 1.23 8.78 10.49
N ARG A 83 1.03 7.50 10.22
CA ARG A 83 0.97 6.46 11.25
C ARG A 83 2.26 6.40 12.06
N GLY A 84 3.43 6.48 11.40
CA GLY A 84 4.73 6.51 12.07
C GLY A 84 4.86 7.67 13.06
N LEU A 85 4.39 8.86 12.68
CA LEU A 85 4.40 10.06 13.54
C LEU A 85 3.50 9.92 14.78
N LEU A 86 2.40 9.17 14.66
CA LEU A 86 1.43 8.92 15.73
C LEU A 86 1.69 7.60 16.47
N SER A 87 2.80 6.92 16.17
CA SER A 87 3.10 5.61 16.78
C SER A 87 3.16 5.65 18.33
N PRO A 88 3.69 6.70 19.00
CA PRO A 88 3.65 6.78 20.46
C PRO A 88 2.21 6.86 20.99
N GLU A 89 1.37 7.66 20.36
CA GLU A 89 -0.04 7.82 20.73
C GLU A 89 -0.83 6.52 20.54
N ILE A 90 -0.61 5.83 19.41
CA ILE A 90 -1.22 4.53 19.14
C ILE A 90 -0.81 3.51 20.20
N LYS A 91 0.46 3.52 20.65
CA LYS A 91 0.95 2.61 21.70
C LYS A 91 0.32 2.89 23.08
N ASN A 92 -0.24 4.06 23.32
CA ASN A 92 -0.85 4.39 24.60
C ASN A 92 -2.35 4.03 24.66
N GLU A 93 -3.00 3.95 23.51
CA GLU A 93 -4.46 3.78 23.43
C GLU A 93 -4.85 2.41 22.86
N GLU A 94 -5.44 1.55 23.70
CA GLU A 94 -5.77 0.15 23.37
C GLU A 94 -6.75 0.00 22.20
N GLU A 95 -7.69 0.93 22.04
CA GLU A 95 -8.66 0.92 20.93
C GLU A 95 -7.96 1.05 19.57
N TYR A 96 -6.98 1.95 19.48
CA TYR A 96 -6.22 2.17 18.26
C TYR A 96 -5.27 1.03 17.97
N LYS A 97 -4.64 0.42 18.99
CA LYS A 97 -3.84 -0.81 18.82
C LYS A 97 -4.64 -1.91 18.12
N LYS A 98 -5.85 -2.21 18.61
CA LYS A 98 -6.71 -3.24 18.01
C LYS A 98 -7.02 -2.92 16.56
N SER A 99 -7.36 -1.67 16.25
CA SER A 99 -7.62 -1.22 14.88
C SER A 99 -6.40 -1.39 13.97
N ILE A 100 -5.19 -1.11 14.48
CA ILE A 100 -3.93 -1.34 13.76
C ILE A 100 -3.67 -2.84 13.54
N THR A 101 -3.94 -3.70 14.53
CA THR A 101 -3.79 -5.16 14.38
C THR A 101 -4.71 -5.70 13.29
N THR A 102 -6.00 -5.35 13.33
CA THR A 102 -6.98 -5.72 12.28
C THR A 102 -6.52 -5.24 10.90
N TYR A 103 -5.96 -4.03 10.82
CA TYR A 103 -5.38 -3.51 9.58
C TYR A 103 -4.24 -4.39 9.06
N TYR A 104 -3.33 -4.87 9.90
CA TYR A 104 -2.22 -5.72 9.47
C TYR A 104 -2.68 -7.11 9.02
N GLU A 105 -3.66 -7.69 9.70
CA GLU A 105 -4.29 -8.96 9.31
C GLU A 105 -4.98 -8.84 7.94
N ALA A 106 -5.74 -7.76 7.74
CA ALA A 106 -6.37 -7.46 6.46
C ALA A 106 -5.32 -7.26 5.35
N LYS A 107 -4.25 -6.49 5.62
CA LYS A 107 -3.13 -6.28 4.68
C LYS A 107 -2.47 -7.60 4.29
N LYS A 108 -2.25 -8.51 5.25
CA LYS A 108 -1.70 -9.85 5.01
C LYS A 108 -2.63 -10.69 4.14
N THR A 109 -3.94 -10.63 4.41
CA THR A 109 -4.98 -11.34 3.66
C THR A 109 -5.04 -10.88 2.21
N ILE A 110 -5.13 -9.57 1.97
CA ILE A 110 -5.11 -8.97 0.63
C ILE A 110 -3.81 -9.38 -0.09
N LYS A 111 -2.64 -9.26 0.57
CA LYS A 111 -1.37 -9.69 -0.03
C LYS A 111 -1.42 -11.16 -0.44
N ALA A 112 -1.88 -12.06 0.42
CA ALA A 112 -1.95 -13.49 0.14
C ALA A 112 -2.88 -13.81 -1.05
N GLN A 113 -3.97 -13.06 -1.23
CA GLN A 113 -4.90 -13.21 -2.35
C GLN A 113 -4.29 -12.85 -3.70
N TYR A 114 -3.41 -11.85 -3.74
CA TYR A 114 -2.86 -11.30 -5.00
C TYR A 114 -1.42 -11.70 -5.31
N VAL A 115 -0.76 -12.44 -4.41
CA VAL A 115 0.58 -12.98 -4.63
C VAL A 115 0.59 -13.91 -5.85
N TYR A 116 1.49 -13.60 -6.78
CA TYR A 116 1.80 -14.48 -7.90
C TYR A 116 2.77 -15.58 -7.44
N LYS A 117 2.39 -16.84 -7.70
CA LYS A 117 3.24 -18.01 -7.49
C LYS A 117 3.94 -18.34 -8.80
N GLU A 118 5.25 -18.12 -8.85
CA GLU A 118 6.04 -18.37 -10.06
C GLU A 118 6.00 -19.84 -10.43
N LYS A 119 5.67 -20.13 -11.70
CA LYS A 119 5.66 -21.47 -12.25
C LYS A 119 6.75 -21.57 -13.31
N LEU A 120 7.52 -22.66 -13.25
CA LEU A 120 8.57 -22.96 -14.23
C LEU A 120 8.21 -24.24 -14.99
N PRO A 121 8.51 -24.32 -16.30
CA PRO A 121 8.35 -25.54 -17.06
C PRO A 121 9.43 -26.55 -16.66
N GLU A 122 9.01 -27.73 -16.20
CA GLU A 122 9.87 -28.88 -15.90
C GLU A 122 9.51 -30.06 -16.82
N ASN A 123 10.53 -30.74 -17.36
CA ASN A 123 10.33 -31.93 -18.19
C ASN A 123 10.32 -33.18 -17.30
N GLU A 124 9.14 -33.73 -17.05
CA GLU A 124 8.99 -35.02 -16.36
C GLU A 124 8.53 -36.08 -17.36
N LYS A 125 9.36 -37.11 -17.58
CA LYS A 125 9.03 -38.30 -18.40
C LYS A 125 8.55 -37.96 -19.83
N GLY A 126 9.12 -36.91 -20.44
CA GLY A 126 8.78 -36.48 -21.80
C GLY A 126 7.52 -35.60 -21.91
N ARG A 127 6.97 -35.13 -20.78
CA ARG A 127 5.89 -34.13 -20.73
C ARG A 127 6.40 -32.88 -20.01
N VAL A 128 6.10 -31.71 -20.58
CA VAL A 128 6.33 -30.42 -19.91
C VAL A 128 5.21 -30.22 -18.89
N LEU A 129 5.56 -30.09 -17.62
CA LEU A 129 4.64 -29.73 -16.54
C LEU A 129 5.07 -28.39 -15.93
N LEU A 130 4.09 -27.57 -15.54
CA LEU A 130 4.35 -26.34 -14.80
C LEU A 130 4.45 -26.68 -13.31
N LYS A 131 5.63 -26.48 -12.71
CA LYS A 131 5.85 -26.67 -11.27
C LYS A 131 6.09 -25.32 -10.60
N GLU A 132 5.59 -25.18 -9.39
CA GLU A 132 5.82 -23.97 -8.60
C GLU A 132 7.31 -23.88 -8.23
N SER A 133 7.95 -22.76 -8.55
CA SER A 133 9.35 -22.50 -8.19
C SER A 133 9.54 -22.28 -6.68
N GLY A 134 8.45 -22.09 -5.94
CA GLY A 134 8.46 -21.63 -4.54
C GLY A 134 8.69 -20.13 -4.39
N ARG A 135 8.95 -19.40 -5.48
CA ARG A 135 9.05 -17.93 -5.47
C ARG A 135 7.65 -17.32 -5.55
N ASN A 136 7.36 -16.47 -4.57
CA ASN A 136 6.09 -15.78 -4.40
C ASN A 136 6.34 -14.28 -4.34
N PHE A 137 5.75 -13.52 -5.25
CA PHE A 137 5.90 -12.07 -5.28
C PHE A 137 4.67 -11.39 -5.89
N ILE A 138 4.55 -10.07 -5.71
CA ILE A 138 3.58 -9.26 -6.44
C ILE A 138 4.33 -8.66 -7.63
N PRO A 139 3.98 -9.00 -8.89
CA PRO A 139 4.68 -8.47 -10.04
C PRO A 139 4.44 -6.96 -10.22
N GLU A 140 5.33 -6.31 -10.97
CA GLU A 140 5.11 -4.93 -11.43
C GLU A 140 4.24 -4.93 -12.70
N ILE A 141 3.55 -3.81 -12.97
CA ILE A 141 2.75 -3.64 -14.19
C ILE A 141 3.64 -3.87 -15.43
N GLY A 142 3.15 -4.67 -16.37
CA GLY A 142 3.88 -5.04 -17.59
C GLY A 142 4.91 -6.16 -17.41
N THR A 143 5.11 -6.69 -16.19
CA THR A 143 5.96 -7.86 -15.97
C THR A 143 5.44 -9.04 -16.78
N THR A 144 6.35 -9.79 -17.41
CA THR A 144 5.99 -11.03 -18.10
C THR A 144 5.86 -12.15 -17.08
N VAL A 145 4.67 -12.74 -17.01
CA VAL A 145 4.36 -13.88 -16.14
C VAL A 145 3.99 -15.10 -16.96
N ILE A 146 4.22 -16.28 -16.39
CA ILE A 146 3.77 -17.55 -16.99
C ILE A 146 2.36 -17.85 -16.48
N LEU A 147 1.40 -17.90 -17.40
CA LEU A 147 0.02 -18.29 -17.12
C LEU A 147 -0.31 -19.60 -17.83
N PRO A 148 -1.14 -20.47 -17.24
CA PRO A 148 -1.54 -21.71 -17.92
C PRO A 148 -2.33 -21.37 -19.20
N ASP A 149 -1.96 -21.97 -20.33
CA ASP A 149 -2.72 -21.83 -21.57
C ASP A 149 -4.10 -22.50 -21.42
N LEU A 150 -5.15 -21.80 -21.85
CA LEU A 150 -6.52 -22.31 -21.85
C LEU A 150 -6.69 -23.56 -22.71
N LYS A 151 -5.92 -23.68 -23.80
CA LYS A 151 -5.98 -24.81 -24.72
C LYS A 151 -5.09 -25.97 -24.29
N ASN A 152 -3.99 -25.67 -23.59
CA ASN A 152 -3.04 -26.69 -23.15
C ASN A 152 -2.41 -26.29 -21.80
N PRO A 153 -3.09 -26.54 -20.67
CA PRO A 153 -2.67 -26.06 -19.35
C PRO A 153 -1.26 -26.50 -18.92
N SER A 154 -0.73 -27.55 -19.55
CA SER A 154 0.62 -28.08 -19.34
C SER A 154 1.71 -27.19 -19.95
N LEU A 155 1.36 -26.40 -20.98
CA LEU A 155 2.25 -25.45 -21.65
C LEU A 155 1.88 -24.04 -21.15
N GLY A 156 2.60 -23.54 -20.17
CA GLY A 156 2.43 -22.15 -19.74
C GLY A 156 2.77 -21.19 -20.88
N GLN A 157 2.01 -20.11 -21.00
CA GLN A 157 2.28 -19.02 -21.92
C GLN A 157 2.91 -17.85 -21.16
N ASN A 158 4.00 -17.32 -21.70
CA ASN A 158 4.57 -16.05 -21.25
C ASN A 158 3.66 -14.92 -21.75
N ILE A 159 3.00 -14.21 -20.85
CA ILE A 159 2.09 -13.12 -21.17
C ILE A 159 2.62 -11.84 -20.51
N PRO A 160 3.18 -10.90 -21.29
CA PRO A 160 3.54 -9.57 -20.80
C PRO A 160 2.30 -8.86 -20.25
N GLY A 161 2.35 -8.39 -19.01
CA GLY A 161 1.21 -7.75 -18.36
C GLY A 161 0.02 -8.68 -18.11
N GLY A 162 0.20 -9.99 -18.21
CA GLY A 162 -0.87 -10.98 -18.00
C GLY A 162 -1.48 -10.93 -16.60
N TRP A 163 -0.79 -10.31 -15.64
CA TRP A 163 -1.24 -10.13 -14.25
C TRP A 163 -1.66 -8.68 -13.92
N ASP A 164 -1.66 -7.76 -14.89
CA ASP A 164 -1.88 -6.33 -14.63
C ASP A 164 -3.24 -6.04 -13.98
N ASN A 165 -4.29 -6.78 -14.37
CA ASN A 165 -5.61 -6.65 -13.75
C ASN A 165 -5.59 -7.02 -12.27
N ASN A 166 -4.87 -8.09 -11.91
CA ASN A 166 -4.72 -8.52 -10.52
C ASN A 166 -3.89 -7.52 -9.71
N ILE A 167 -2.86 -6.93 -10.32
CA ILE A 167 -2.04 -5.87 -9.69
C ILE A 167 -2.90 -4.63 -9.44
N ASN A 168 -3.74 -4.24 -10.40
CA ASN A 168 -4.63 -3.10 -10.23
C ASN A 168 -5.68 -3.35 -9.15
N ALA A 169 -6.32 -4.52 -9.15
CA ALA A 169 -7.25 -4.91 -8.10
C ALA A 169 -6.60 -4.93 -6.71
N TYR A 170 -5.36 -5.44 -6.61
CA TYR A 170 -4.56 -5.38 -5.39
C TYR A 170 -4.42 -3.95 -4.88
N TRP A 171 -3.99 -3.02 -5.73
CA TRP A 171 -3.80 -1.63 -5.32
C TRP A 171 -5.11 -0.93 -4.98
N ASP A 172 -6.20 -1.24 -5.68
CA ASP A 172 -7.53 -0.68 -5.40
C ASP A 172 -8.04 -1.14 -4.02
N GLU A 173 -7.90 -2.42 -3.69
CA GLU A 173 -8.23 -2.94 -2.35
C GLU A 173 -7.32 -2.36 -1.26
N MET A 174 -6.03 -2.20 -1.55
CA MET A 174 -5.12 -1.56 -0.62
C MET A 174 -5.55 -0.12 -0.33
N VAL A 175 -5.94 0.67 -1.34
CA VAL A 175 -6.42 2.05 -1.12
C VAL A 175 -7.61 2.08 -0.16
N VAL A 176 -8.58 1.17 -0.29
CA VAL A 176 -9.72 1.07 0.63
C VAL A 176 -9.26 0.79 2.06
N LEU A 177 -8.31 -0.13 2.24
CA LEU A 177 -7.74 -0.42 3.56
C LEU A 177 -7.00 0.80 4.15
N TYR A 178 -6.29 1.57 3.31
CA TYR A 178 -5.60 2.78 3.75
C TYR A 178 -6.55 3.97 4.00
N ASP A 179 -7.69 4.03 3.32
CA ASP A 179 -8.76 4.99 3.66
C ASP A 179 -9.31 4.70 5.07
N TYR A 180 -9.52 3.42 5.40
CA TYR A 180 -9.92 3.01 6.76
C TYR A 180 -8.89 3.43 7.81
N ILE A 181 -7.60 3.10 7.59
CA ILE A 181 -6.57 3.44 8.58
C ILE A 181 -6.37 4.95 8.71
N PHE A 182 -6.50 5.69 7.61
CA PHE A 182 -6.45 7.15 7.64
C PHE A 182 -7.59 7.74 8.47
N ALA A 183 -8.80 7.20 8.36
CA ALA A 183 -9.94 7.62 9.18
C ALA A 183 -9.70 7.37 10.67
N VAL A 184 -9.15 6.20 11.02
CA VAL A 184 -8.77 5.84 12.40
C VAL A 184 -7.72 6.82 12.95
N LEU A 185 -6.68 7.13 12.17
CA LEU A 185 -5.65 8.11 12.58
C LEU A 185 -6.22 9.52 12.72
N ASN A 186 -7.13 9.92 11.84
CA ASN A 186 -7.77 11.23 11.91
C ASN A 186 -8.64 11.37 13.18
N ASP A 187 -9.33 10.31 13.58
CA ASP A 187 -10.07 10.28 14.83
C ASP A 187 -9.14 10.44 16.05
N LEU A 188 -8.02 9.71 16.08
CA LEU A 188 -7.00 9.84 17.13
C LEU A 188 -6.47 11.29 17.25
N ILE A 189 -6.14 11.91 16.11
CA ILE A 189 -5.67 13.30 16.06
C ILE A 189 -6.73 14.25 16.66
N ASN A 190 -8.01 14.02 16.35
CA ASN A 190 -9.12 14.83 16.85
C ASN A 190 -9.30 14.66 18.37
N GLN A 191 -9.27 13.42 18.87
CA GLN A 191 -9.37 13.13 20.31
C GLN A 191 -8.25 13.81 21.12
N LEU A 192 -7.03 13.80 20.57
CA LEU A 192 -5.86 14.44 21.19
C LEU A 192 -5.83 15.97 21.04
N ASN A 193 -6.83 16.57 20.37
CA ASN A 193 -6.96 18.01 20.17
C ASN A 193 -5.69 18.67 19.59
N TYR A 194 -5.05 17.99 18.63
CA TYR A 194 -3.82 18.48 17.98
C TYR A 194 -4.00 19.86 17.34
N PHE A 195 -5.21 20.15 16.85
CA PHE A 195 -5.53 21.40 16.17
C PHE A 195 -6.51 22.21 17.02
N LYS A 196 -6.04 23.29 17.63
CA LYS A 196 -6.93 24.25 18.29
C LYS A 196 -7.67 25.05 17.21
N GLN A 197 -8.99 25.12 17.31
CA GLN A 197 -9.77 26.01 16.46
C GLN A 197 -9.30 27.45 16.69
N ALA A 198 -8.92 28.15 15.62
CA ALA A 198 -8.66 29.57 15.70
C ALA A 198 -9.97 30.26 16.12
N VAL A 199 -9.94 30.98 17.24
CA VAL A 199 -11.08 31.78 17.67
C VAL A 199 -11.27 32.86 16.62
N ALA A 200 -12.33 32.76 15.83
CA ALA A 200 -12.72 33.81 14.90
C ALA A 200 -13.22 34.99 15.74
N TYR A 201 -12.43 36.07 15.76
CA TYR A 201 -12.81 37.35 16.36
C TYR A 201 -13.61 38.21 15.39
#